data_AF-A0A2R6N3D8-F1
#
_entry.id   AF-A0A2R6N3D8-F1
#
_cell.length_a   1.000
_cell.length_b   1.000
_cell.length_c   1.000
_cell.angle_alpha   90.00
_cell.angle_beta   90.00
_cell.angle_gamma   90.00
#
_symmetry.space_group_name_H-M   'P 1'
#
loop_
_entity.id
_entity.type
_entity.pdbx_description
1 polymer ?
#
loop_
_entity_poly.entity_id
_entity_poly.type
_entity_poly.pdbx_seq_one_letter_code
_entity_poly.pdbx_strand_id
1 'polypeptide(L)' 'MMPRDLPVVSAVVEAGADDRIFDSLLLIGPLVIGLIVILGRSLVTEAVATVYIATFVGYTLYRAIRE' A
#
# COMPACT_ATOMS: atom_id res chain seq x y z
N MET A 1 1.39 15.93 21.54
CA MET A 1 0.19 15.52 20.81
C MET A 1 0.60 14.36 19.91
N MET A 2 -0.01 13.18 20.10
CA MET A 2 0.31 12.00 19.29
C MET A 2 -0.37 12.15 17.92
N PRO A 3 0.28 11.82 16.79
CA PRO A 3 -0.31 11.94 15.44
C PRO A 3 -1.57 11.08 15.20
N ARG A 4 -1.93 10.22 16.16
CA ARG A 4 -3.05 9.26 16.08
C ARG A 4 -4.43 9.87 16.40
N ASP A 5 -4.48 11.07 16.95
CA ASP A 5 -5.75 11.71 17.36
C ASP A 5 -6.45 12.48 16.21
N LEU A 6 -5.95 12.36 14.98
CA LEU A 6 -6.61 12.92 13.80
C LEU A 6 -7.63 11.90 13.26
N PRO A 7 -8.94 12.20 13.25
CA PRO A 7 -9.98 11.26 12.85
C PRO A 7 -9.82 10.77 11.40
N VAL A 8 -9.15 11.58 10.56
CA VAL A 8 -8.85 11.23 9.17
C VAL A 8 -7.75 10.16 9.07
N VAL A 9 -6.80 10.12 10.02
CA VAL A 9 -5.71 9.14 10.05
C VAL A 9 -6.17 7.84 10.71
N SER A 10 -7.02 7.92 11.75
CA SER A 10 -7.56 6.72 12.41
C SER A 10 -8.49 5.92 11.50
N ALA A 11 -9.33 6.57 10.69
CA ALA A 11 -10.21 5.88 9.74
C ALA A 11 -9.43 5.07 8.67
N VAL A 12 -8.25 5.55 8.26
CA VAL A 12 -7.39 4.85 7.29
C VAL A 12 -6.61 3.71 7.93
N VAL A 13 -6.19 3.88 9.20
CA VAL A 13 -5.48 2.83 9.96
C VAL A 13 -6.42 1.69 10.36
N GLU A 14 -7.67 2.00 10.69
CA GLU A 14 -8.64 1.04 11.24
C GLU A 14 -9.43 0.31 10.15
N ALA A 15 -9.62 0.90 8.96
CA ALA A 15 -10.22 0.22 7.81
C ALA A 15 -9.34 -0.91 7.23
N GLY A 16 -8.01 -0.83 7.42
CA GLY A 16 -7.06 -1.81 6.88
C GLY A 16 -6.84 -3.05 7.75
N ALA A 17 -6.99 -2.91 9.07
CA ALA A 17 -6.41 -3.84 10.06
C ALA A 17 -7.07 -5.22 10.19
N ASP A 18 -8.21 -5.45 9.53
CA ASP A 18 -8.93 -6.73 9.59
C ASP A 18 -8.75 -7.59 8.31
N ASP A 19 -8.01 -7.09 7.30
CA ASP A 19 -7.77 -7.82 6.05
C ASP A 19 -6.29 -8.12 5.82
N ARG A 20 -5.96 -9.41 5.98
CA ARG A 20 -4.62 -9.97 5.80
C ARG A 20 -4.04 -9.71 4.40
N ILE A 21 -4.86 -9.54 3.36
CA ILE A 21 -4.41 -9.24 2.00
C ILE A 21 -3.92 -7.79 1.94
N PHE A 22 -4.68 -6.85 2.49
CA PHE A 22 -4.31 -5.43 2.51
C PHE A 22 -3.03 -5.21 3.32
N ASP A 23 -2.92 -5.82 4.50
CA ASP A 23 -1.71 -5.78 5.34
C ASP A 23 -0.47 -6.30 4.61
N SER A 24 -0.61 -7.43 3.91
CA SER A 24 0.49 -8.01 3.12
C SER A 24 0.90 -7.08 1.98
N LEU A 25 -0.08 -6.47 1.30
CA LEU A 25 0.16 -5.51 0.23
C LEU A 25 0.88 -4.25 0.75
N LEU A 26 0.55 -3.82 1.96
CA LEU A 26 1.21 -2.69 2.62
C LEU A 26 2.68 -3.02 2.96
N LEU A 27 2.96 -4.22 3.46
CA LEU A 27 4.30 -4.73 3.75
C LEU A 27 5.18 -4.91 2.49
N ILE A 28 4.55 -5.24 1.35
CA ILE A 28 5.24 -5.35 0.05
C ILE A 28 5.71 -3.96 -0.44
N GLY A 29 5.05 -2.87 -0.04
CA GLY A 29 5.41 -1.50 -0.44
C GLY A 29 6.86 -1.11 -0.08
N PRO A 30 7.26 -1.19 1.21
CA PRO A 30 8.64 -0.98 1.63
C PRO A 30 9.65 -1.91 0.94
N LEU A 31 9.26 -3.15 0.64
CA LEU A 31 10.09 -4.11 -0.11
C LEU A 31 10.34 -3.65 -1.55
N VAL A 32 9.29 -3.19 -2.24
CA VAL A 32 9.39 -2.63 -3.61
C VAL A 32 10.26 -1.38 -3.61
N ILE A 33 10.12 -0.50 -2.62
CA ILE A 33 10.98 0.68 -2.47
C ILE A 33 12.43 0.26 -2.25
N GLY A 34 12.69 -0.71 -1.36
CA GLY A 34 14.03 -1.25 -1.13
C GLY A 34 14.65 -1.84 -2.40
N LEU A 35 13.85 -2.57 -3.19
CA LEU A 35 14.27 -3.11 -4.49
C LEU A 35 14.68 -1.98 -5.45
N ILE A 36 13.87 -0.92 -5.58
CA ILE A 36 14.17 0.23 -6.44
C ILE A 36 15.44 0.95 -5.97
N VAL A 37 15.65 1.07 -4.66
CA VAL A 37 16.87 1.68 -4.09
C VAL A 37 18.11 0.86 -4.44
N ILE A 38 18.05 -0.47 -4.35
CA ILE A 38 19.21 -1.34 -4.61
C ILE A 38 19.50 -1.47 -6.11
N LEU A 39 18.47 -1.72 -6.93
CA LEU A 39 18.65 -1.94 -8.37
C LEU A 39 18.72 -0.62 -9.16
N GLY A 40 18.41 0.51 -8.52
CA GLY A 40 18.25 1.80 -9.16
C GLY A 40 16.98 1.89 -10.01
N ARG A 41 16.70 3.10 -10.50
CA ARG A 41 15.55 3.32 -11.39
C ARG A 41 15.84 2.78 -12.79
N SER A 42 15.18 1.70 -13.15
CA SER A 42 15.17 1.07 -14.47
C SER A 42 13.74 0.81 -14.97
N LEU A 43 13.57 0.52 -16.26
CA LEU A 43 12.27 0.14 -16.83
C LEU A 43 11.63 -1.05 -16.10
N VAL A 44 12.44 -2.01 -15.65
CA VAL A 44 11.98 -3.18 -14.90
C VAL A 44 11.42 -2.77 -13.54
N THR A 45 12.17 -1.98 -12.77
CA THR A 45 11.71 -1.52 -11.45
C THR A 45 10.51 -0.58 -11.54
N GLU A 46 10.42 0.21 -12.62
CA GLU A 46 9.28 1.09 -12.89
C GLU A 46 8.02 0.29 -13.22
N ALA A 47 8.14 -0.77 -14.04
CA ALA A 47 7.04 -1.69 -14.31
C ALA A 47 6.57 -2.42 -13.04
N VAL A 48 7.50 -2.91 -12.22
CA VAL A 48 7.18 -3.55 -10.93
C VAL A 48 6.43 -2.59 -10.00
N ALA A 49 6.91 -1.34 -9.88
CA ALA A 49 6.24 -0.32 -9.08
C ALA A 49 4.84 -0.01 -9.61
N THR A 50 4.68 0.10 -10.93
CA THR A 50 3.39 0.38 -11.57
C THR A 50 2.38 -0.72 -11.30
N VAL A 51 2.77 -2.00 -11.45
CA VAL A 51 1.91 -3.14 -11.15
C VAL A 51 1.53 -3.15 -9.67
N TYR A 52 2.50 -2.95 -8.78
CA TYR A 52 2.25 -2.87 -7.34
C TYR A 52 1.20 -1.80 -7.00
N ILE A 53 1.37 -0.58 -7.51
CA ILE A 53 0.44 0.53 -7.27
C ILE A 53 -0.94 0.21 -7.84
N ALA A 54 -1.02 -0.30 -9.08
CA ALA A 54 -2.29 -0.65 -9.72
C ALA A 54 -3.05 -1.72 -8.93
N THR A 55 -2.35 -2.76 -8.47
CA THR A 55 -2.94 -3.79 -7.61
C THR A 55 -3.38 -3.22 -6.26
N PHE A 56 -2.57 -2.37 -5.64
CA PHE A 56 -2.90 -1.74 -4.37
C PHE A 56 -4.16 -0.87 -4.46
N VAL A 57 -4.19 0.05 -5.42
CA VAL A 57 -5.34 0.93 -5.64
C VAL A 57 -6.57 0.11 -6.06
N GLY A 58 -6.41 -0.83 -6.99
CA GLY A 58 -7.50 -1.66 -7.46
C GLY A 58 -8.12 -2.52 -6.36
N TYR A 59 -7.30 -3.16 -5.53
CA TYR A 59 -7.77 -3.96 -4.40
C TYR A 59 -8.47 -3.09 -3.35
N THR A 60 -7.89 -1.92 -3.04
CA THR A 60 -8.47 -0.96 -2.09
C THR A 60 -9.84 -0.48 -2.56
N LEU A 61 -9.97 -0.09 -3.83
CA LEU A 61 -11.26 0.35 -4.40
C LEU A 61 -12.28 -0.78 -4.45
N TYR A 62 -11.86 -1.98 -4.86
CA TYR A 62 -12.73 -3.15 -4.90
C TYR A 62 -13.28 -3.49 -3.52
N ARG A 63 -12.43 -3.45 -2.49
CA ARG A 63 -12.84 -3.67 -1.10
C ARG A 63 -13.79 -2.57 -0.64
N ALA A 64 -13.47 -1.30 -0.90
CA ALA A 64 -14.31 -0.17 -0.53
C ALA A 64 -15.70 -0.15 -1.18
N ILE A 65 -15.90 -0.83 -2.31
CA ILE A 65 -17.22 -0.97 -2.97
C ILE A 65 -18.00 -2.18 -2.41
N ARG A 66 -17.29 -3.18 -1.87
CA ARG A 66 -17.87 -4.47 -1.48
C ARG A 66 -18.13 -4.58 0.03
N GLU A 67 -17.49 -3.75 0.84
CA GLU A 67 -17.85 -3.47 2.25
C GLU A 67 -18.91 -2.36 2.33
#